data_AF-A0A3D5AKM4-F1
#
_entry.id   AF-A0A3D5AKM4-F1
#
_cell.length_a   1.000
_cell.length_b   1.000
_cell.length_c   1.000
_cell.angle_alpha   90.00
_cell.angle_beta   90.00
_cell.angle_gamma   90.00
#
_symmetry.space_group_name_H-M   'P 1'
#
loop_
_entity.id
_entity.type
_entity.pdbx_description
1 polymer ?
#
loop_
_entity_poly.entity_id
_entity_poly.type
_entity_poly.pdbx_seq_one_letter_code
_entity_poly.pdbx_strand_id
1 'polypeptide(L)'
;MERIEQAAALHRQAAAVVQAASQALDDHVPLPRTDLAEQHELALRLRQAAAKLTPGWLGASLDKVDPGPLGEQRRPEFVRIGSGQPLDDVDFPAVIPLLGAGHLTFSADSRDPRVAGALRSILLRLLATAPAGTLIVRAVDAVGGALFAPFAALADAGLMPPAVTDRAGLQTILSEAEHWVRPSRPTDQRRPTARPRRRDCTMLLLIASLPSAVTSEDLSRIVGLAQAGPAAGLHLIIAGWPPMPLGPKPPLPPLPASTQVSLRTEYTLLGGMPFTTMTPPAGPSPTEVWPGLSVPVRLDPDPPARLTQRVCSELAEKFAAQGQTHLMDLLPDPDQWWAETSGDGLSTTVGLAGDTPVSLHFTDLTPHWLVGGRAGSGKTGFLINVLYGLCTRYDPDELQLYLLDFSERGALRQFTPTEEDPSWLPHAVEVGVDSGPESGLAVLRSLDRELTRRTAILNDAGATRFHQLRAAGAPIPRIVCVIDEFQKLLKIGRGNV
;
A
#
# COMPACT_ATOMS: atom_id res chain seq x y z
N MET A 1 21.25 24.69 43.98
CA MET A 1 20.66 25.43 42.84
C MET A 1 21.75 26.02 41.95
N GLU A 2 22.66 26.81 42.50
CA GLU A 2 23.74 27.51 41.77
C GLU A 2 24.60 26.61 40.84
N ARG A 3 25.03 25.42 41.30
CA ARG A 3 25.78 24.46 40.45
C ARG A 3 24.98 23.89 39.27
N ILE A 4 23.66 23.75 39.42
CA ILE A 4 22.78 23.22 38.36
C ILE A 4 22.55 24.31 37.30
N GLU A 5 22.36 25.56 37.73
CA GLU A 5 22.24 26.71 36.84
C GLU A 5 23.53 26.97 36.06
N GLN A 6 24.68 26.79 36.71
CA GLN A 6 26.00 26.90 36.08
C GLN A 6 26.25 25.78 35.06
N ALA A 7 25.86 24.54 35.36
CA ALA A 7 25.91 23.44 34.41
C ALA A 7 24.98 23.66 33.21
N ALA A 8 23.76 24.17 33.43
CA ALA A 8 22.83 24.51 32.37
C ALA A 8 23.33 25.67 31.49
N ALA A 9 23.99 26.67 32.07
CA ALA A 9 24.60 27.76 31.33
C ALA A 9 25.76 27.29 30.44
N LEU A 10 26.66 26.44 30.99
CA LEU A 10 27.75 25.84 30.22
C LEU A 10 27.24 24.94 29.09
N HIS A 11 26.16 24.18 29.34
CA HIS A 11 25.53 23.36 28.29
C HIS A 11 24.94 24.21 27.16
N ARG A 12 24.24 25.31 27.49
CA ARG A 12 23.73 26.25 26.47
C ARG A 12 24.85 26.90 25.68
N GLN A 13 25.95 27.28 26.34
CA GLN A 13 27.11 27.86 25.69
C GLN A 13 27.81 26.86 24.76
N ALA A 14 27.99 25.62 25.20
CA ALA A 14 28.51 24.55 24.36
C ALA A 14 27.60 24.28 23.15
N ALA A 15 26.27 24.22 23.35
CA ALA A 15 25.31 24.06 22.26
C ALA A 15 25.38 25.22 21.26
N ALA A 16 25.48 26.47 21.73
CA ALA A 16 25.63 27.65 20.87
C ALA A 16 26.94 27.64 20.07
N VAL A 17 28.06 27.22 20.69
CA VAL A 17 29.35 27.09 20.01
C VAL A 17 29.30 25.99 18.94
N VAL A 18 28.69 24.84 19.25
CA VAL A 18 28.50 23.75 18.28
C VAL A 18 27.62 24.20 17.12
N GLN A 19 26.55 24.94 17.39
CA GLN A 19 25.68 25.48 16.34
C GLN A 19 26.38 26.51 15.44
N ALA A 20 27.15 27.43 16.04
CA ALA A 20 27.93 28.41 15.29
C ALA A 20 29.06 27.75 14.47
N ALA A 21 29.74 26.75 15.04
CA ALA A 21 30.75 25.96 14.33
C ALA A 21 30.14 25.14 13.19
N SER A 22 28.95 24.56 13.39
CA SER A 22 28.22 23.84 12.35
C SER A 22 27.83 24.77 11.20
N GLN A 23 27.35 25.99 11.48
CA GLN A 23 27.06 26.99 10.45
C GLN A 23 28.33 27.39 9.68
N ALA A 24 29.44 27.64 10.37
CA ALA A 24 30.70 27.98 9.72
C ALA A 24 31.29 26.82 8.89
N LEU A 25 31.07 25.56 9.30
CA LEU A 25 31.44 24.35 8.56
C LEU A 25 30.53 24.11 7.36
N ASP A 26 29.24 24.45 7.44
CA ASP A 26 28.31 24.37 6.32
C ASP A 26 28.71 25.31 5.17
N ASP A 27 29.33 26.45 5.50
CA ASP A 27 29.86 27.41 4.54
C ASP A 27 31.27 27.01 4.01
N HIS A 28 31.92 26.01 4.61
CA HIS A 28 33.26 25.57 4.22
C HIS A 28 33.22 24.51 3.11
N VAL A 29 33.68 24.88 1.91
CA VAL A 29 33.94 23.92 0.82
C VAL A 29 35.42 23.49 0.91
N PRO A 30 35.74 22.20 1.12
CA PRO A 30 37.13 21.76 1.20
C PRO A 30 37.86 22.03 -0.12
N LEU A 31 39.11 22.50 -0.02
CA LEU A 31 39.98 22.73 -1.18
C LEU A 31 40.17 21.41 -1.95
N PRO A 32 39.96 21.39 -3.29
CA PRO A 32 40.10 20.16 -4.07
C PRO A 32 41.54 19.62 -4.00
N ARG A 33 41.67 18.30 -3.97
CA ARG A 33 42.97 17.65 -4.18
C ARG A 33 43.53 18.07 -5.54
N THR A 34 44.79 18.44 -5.56
CA THR A 34 45.49 19.21 -6.61
C THR A 34 45.68 18.52 -7.96
N ASP A 35 45.11 17.33 -8.19
CA ASP A 35 45.15 16.66 -9.51
C ASP A 35 43.77 16.68 -10.18
N LEU A 36 43.54 17.72 -10.98
CA LEU A 36 42.30 17.92 -11.74
C LEU A 36 42.06 16.80 -12.77
N ALA A 37 43.13 16.24 -13.34
CA ALA A 37 43.02 15.21 -14.37
C ALA A 37 42.50 13.89 -13.79
N GLU A 38 42.99 13.48 -12.61
CA GLU A 38 42.47 12.32 -11.89
C GLU A 38 40.98 12.48 -11.52
N GLN A 39 40.56 13.68 -11.13
CA GLN A 39 39.16 13.97 -10.82
C GLN A 39 38.26 13.89 -12.05
N HIS A 40 38.71 14.41 -13.20
CA HIS A 40 38.02 14.24 -14.48
C HIS A 40 37.87 12.78 -14.88
N GLU A 41 38.95 11.99 -14.79
CA GLU A 41 38.92 10.56 -15.12
C GLU A 41 37.96 9.80 -14.19
N LEU A 42 38.02 10.07 -12.89
CA LEU A 42 37.13 9.45 -11.92
C LEU A 42 35.66 9.79 -12.20
N ALA A 43 35.35 11.06 -12.49
CA ALA A 43 33.99 11.49 -12.82
C ALA A 43 33.45 10.79 -14.08
N LEU A 44 34.28 10.62 -15.11
CA LEU A 44 33.93 9.85 -16.31
C LEU A 44 33.63 8.38 -15.99
N ARG A 45 34.47 7.74 -15.16
CA ARG A 45 34.25 6.35 -14.72
C ARG A 45 32.96 6.21 -13.92
N LEU A 46 32.68 7.15 -13.02
CA LEU A 46 31.42 7.19 -12.25
C LEU A 46 30.21 7.37 -13.15
N ARG A 47 30.31 8.25 -14.16
CA ARG A 47 29.25 8.45 -15.16
C ARG A 47 28.94 7.17 -15.94
N GLN A 48 29.99 6.43 -16.36
CA GLN A 48 29.82 5.14 -17.04
C GLN A 48 29.23 4.05 -16.12
N ALA A 49 29.66 4.00 -14.86
CA ALA A 49 29.11 3.07 -13.88
C ALA A 49 27.62 3.37 -13.60
N ALA A 50 27.26 4.64 -13.42
CA ALA A 50 25.89 5.06 -13.23
C ALA A 50 25.00 4.66 -14.41
N ALA A 51 25.45 4.88 -15.66
CA ALA A 51 24.70 4.49 -16.84
C ALA A 51 24.41 2.97 -16.94
N LYS A 52 25.31 2.13 -16.40
CA LYS A 52 25.10 0.67 -16.32
C LYS A 52 24.11 0.27 -15.23
N LEU A 53 24.15 0.94 -14.09
CA LEU A 53 23.29 0.65 -12.94
C LEU A 53 21.87 1.19 -13.10
N THR A 54 21.71 2.33 -13.79
CA THR A 54 20.43 3.03 -13.92
C THR A 54 20.08 3.32 -15.39
N PRO A 55 19.84 2.29 -16.22
CA PRO A 55 19.46 2.50 -17.62
C PRO A 55 18.08 3.16 -17.73
N GLY A 56 17.85 3.88 -18.84
CA GLY A 56 16.56 4.47 -19.18
C GLY A 56 16.03 5.43 -18.10
N TRP A 57 14.77 5.21 -17.69
CA TRP A 57 14.06 6.03 -16.70
C TRP A 57 14.81 6.20 -15.38
N LEU A 58 15.60 5.21 -14.94
CA LEU A 58 16.26 5.25 -13.64
C LEU A 58 17.42 6.25 -13.56
N GLY A 59 18.08 6.56 -14.69
CA GLY A 59 19.29 7.39 -14.73
C GLY A 59 19.25 8.59 -15.67
N ALA A 60 18.36 8.58 -16.66
CA ALA A 60 18.22 9.67 -17.63
C ALA A 60 17.81 10.99 -16.97
N SER A 61 18.16 12.11 -17.59
CA SER A 61 17.56 13.41 -17.24
C SER A 61 16.10 13.38 -17.69
N LEU A 62 15.16 13.68 -16.79
CA LEU A 62 13.72 13.63 -17.09
C LEU A 62 13.29 14.69 -18.12
N ASP A 63 14.07 15.76 -18.31
CA ASP A 63 13.84 16.73 -19.38
C ASP A 63 14.17 16.18 -20.78
N LYS A 64 15.00 15.15 -20.84
CA LYS A 64 15.57 14.59 -22.08
C LYS A 64 15.28 13.09 -22.24
N VAL A 65 14.55 12.49 -21.31
CA VAL A 65 14.27 11.06 -21.35
C VAL A 65 13.36 10.78 -22.53
N ASP A 66 13.73 9.78 -23.34
CA ASP A 66 12.80 9.23 -24.33
C ASP A 66 11.79 8.36 -23.56
N PRO A 67 10.51 8.74 -23.52
CA PRO A 67 9.49 8.00 -22.80
C PRO A 67 9.11 6.77 -23.60
N GLY A 68 10.01 5.79 -23.59
CA GLY A 68 9.76 4.44 -24.07
C GLY A 68 8.68 3.72 -23.24
N PRO A 69 8.41 2.44 -23.54
CA PRO A 69 7.41 1.64 -22.83
C PRO A 69 7.66 1.62 -21.31
N LEU A 70 6.57 1.83 -20.55
CA LEU A 70 6.59 1.75 -19.09
C LEU A 70 6.57 0.30 -18.59
N GLY A 71 7.25 0.05 -17.47
CA GLY A 71 7.15 -1.22 -16.72
C GLY A 71 8.09 -2.33 -17.17
N GLU A 72 9.16 -2.03 -17.91
CA GLU A 72 10.03 -3.04 -18.51
C GLU A 72 11.06 -3.67 -17.57
N GLN A 73 11.30 -3.11 -16.38
CA GLN A 73 12.33 -3.64 -15.48
C GLN A 73 11.77 -4.25 -14.21
N ARG A 74 12.03 -5.54 -14.00
CA ARG A 74 11.41 -6.32 -12.91
C ARG A 74 11.66 -5.76 -11.52
N ARG A 75 12.83 -5.16 -11.21
CA ARG A 75 13.13 -4.51 -9.92
C ARG A 75 14.23 -3.43 -10.07
N PRO A 76 13.91 -2.13 -9.91
CA PRO A 76 14.92 -1.09 -9.97
C PRO A 76 15.72 -1.03 -8.66
N GLU A 77 16.87 -1.70 -8.62
CA GLU A 77 17.73 -1.71 -7.43
C GLU A 77 18.39 -0.35 -7.18
N PHE A 78 18.73 0.38 -8.24
CA PHE A 78 19.36 1.69 -8.17
C PHE A 78 18.46 2.76 -8.77
N VAL A 79 18.49 3.96 -8.20
CA VAL A 79 17.77 5.13 -8.72
C VAL A 79 18.65 6.36 -8.65
N ARG A 80 18.59 7.19 -9.69
CA ARG A 80 19.20 8.52 -9.68
C ARG A 80 18.43 9.46 -8.76
N ILE A 81 19.18 10.24 -7.99
CA ILE A 81 18.63 11.29 -7.10
C ILE A 81 19.15 12.68 -7.45
N GLY A 82 20.16 12.79 -8.30
CA GLY A 82 20.81 14.06 -8.64
C GLY A 82 22.07 13.92 -9.49
N SER A 83 22.93 14.93 -9.42
CA SER A 83 24.25 14.97 -10.06
C SER A 83 25.33 15.38 -9.06
N GLY A 84 26.40 14.60 -8.96
CA GLY A 84 27.62 14.98 -8.25
C GLY A 84 28.48 15.88 -9.13
N GLN A 85 28.99 16.97 -8.55
CA GLN A 85 29.83 17.97 -9.23
C GLN A 85 31.15 18.13 -8.49
N PRO A 86 32.20 17.34 -8.83
CA PRO A 86 33.51 17.47 -8.21
C PRO A 86 34.27 18.70 -8.71
N LEU A 87 33.99 19.16 -9.94
CA LEU A 87 34.55 20.36 -10.58
C LEU A 87 33.44 21.10 -11.34
N ASP A 88 33.69 22.34 -11.74
CA ASP A 88 32.70 23.19 -12.44
C ASP A 88 32.33 22.69 -13.83
N ASP A 89 33.24 21.95 -14.50
CA ASP A 89 33.10 21.52 -15.89
C ASP A 89 32.76 20.03 -16.06
N VAL A 90 32.72 19.26 -14.96
CA VAL A 90 32.39 17.83 -14.99
C VAL A 90 31.37 17.44 -13.93
N ASP A 91 30.41 16.61 -14.34
CA ASP A 91 29.40 16.04 -13.47
C ASP A 91 29.21 14.54 -13.72
N PHE A 92 28.60 13.86 -12.75
CA PHE A 92 28.16 12.49 -12.91
C PHE A 92 26.81 12.27 -12.23
N PRO A 93 25.94 11.38 -12.75
CA PRO A 93 24.68 11.06 -12.08
C PRO A 93 24.94 10.45 -10.69
N ALA A 94 24.36 11.06 -9.66
CA ALA A 94 24.35 10.49 -8.32
C ALA A 94 23.23 9.45 -8.23
N VAL A 95 23.61 8.19 -8.09
CA VAL A 95 22.71 7.04 -8.02
C VAL A 95 22.85 6.34 -6.67
N ILE A 96 21.74 5.86 -6.11
CA ILE A 96 21.71 5.18 -4.83
C ILE A 96 21.04 3.82 -4.97
N PRO A 97 21.44 2.81 -4.18
CA PRO A 97 20.64 1.61 -4.01
C PRO A 97 19.38 1.94 -3.18
N LEU A 98 18.23 1.42 -3.58
CA LEU A 98 16.96 1.66 -2.89
C LEU A 98 16.12 0.38 -2.75
N LEU A 99 15.39 -0.01 -3.79
CA LEU A 99 14.51 -1.19 -3.72
C LEU A 99 15.37 -2.46 -3.71
N GLY A 100 15.08 -3.39 -2.78
CA GLY A 100 15.88 -4.58 -2.52
C GLY A 100 17.15 -4.36 -1.69
N ALA A 101 17.55 -3.11 -1.43
CA ALA A 101 18.82 -2.82 -0.75
C ALA A 101 18.66 -2.08 0.58
N GLY A 102 17.86 -1.01 0.62
CA GLY A 102 17.83 -0.13 1.79
C GLY A 102 16.77 0.96 1.74
N HIS A 103 17.08 2.08 2.36
CA HIS A 103 16.17 3.21 2.54
C HIS A 103 16.83 4.52 2.13
N LEU A 104 16.03 5.58 1.99
CA LEU A 104 16.52 6.92 1.71
C LEU A 104 15.99 7.88 2.78
N THR A 105 16.88 8.71 3.33
CA THR A 105 16.49 9.73 4.30
C THR A 105 17.02 11.10 3.90
N PHE A 106 16.19 12.15 3.99
CA PHE A 106 16.60 13.54 3.81
C PHE A 106 16.59 14.27 5.16
N SER A 107 17.60 15.12 5.42
CA SER A 107 17.67 15.90 6.66
C SER A 107 16.60 17.01 6.74
N ALA A 108 16.13 17.51 5.59
CA ALA A 108 15.01 18.43 5.47
C ALA A 108 13.76 17.71 4.93
N ASP A 109 12.58 18.30 5.16
CA ASP A 109 11.29 17.76 4.69
C ASP A 109 10.81 18.40 3.37
N SER A 110 9.59 18.06 2.95
CA SER A 110 8.96 18.54 1.72
C SER A 110 8.75 20.05 1.63
N ARG A 111 8.97 20.83 2.70
CA ARG A 111 8.95 22.30 2.64
C ARG A 111 10.16 22.85 1.89
N ASP A 112 11.27 22.12 1.84
CA ASP A 112 12.40 22.47 0.99
C ASP A 112 12.09 22.05 -0.46
N PRO A 113 12.06 22.99 -1.42
CA PRO A 113 11.71 22.67 -2.81
C PRO A 113 12.68 21.69 -3.47
N ARG A 114 13.95 21.63 -3.02
CA ARG A 114 14.95 20.67 -3.51
C ARG A 114 14.57 19.25 -3.12
N VAL A 115 14.07 19.06 -1.88
CA VAL A 115 13.56 17.76 -1.41
C VAL A 115 12.27 17.41 -2.13
N ALA A 116 11.32 18.35 -2.23
CA ALA A 116 10.06 18.11 -2.92
C ALA A 116 10.25 17.64 -4.37
N GLY A 117 11.15 18.31 -5.10
CA GLY A 117 11.51 17.93 -6.47
C GLY A 117 12.18 16.56 -6.56
N ALA A 118 13.15 16.30 -5.68
CA ALA A 118 13.81 15.00 -5.61
C ALA A 118 12.82 13.85 -5.33
N LEU A 119 11.91 14.03 -4.37
CA LEU A 119 10.89 13.03 -4.04
C LEU A 119 9.98 12.73 -5.23
N ARG A 120 9.49 13.76 -5.93
CA ARG A 120 8.66 13.59 -7.13
C ARG A 120 9.43 12.94 -8.29
N SER A 121 10.69 13.34 -8.50
CA SER A 121 11.56 12.75 -9.52
C SER A 121 11.80 11.25 -9.24
N ILE A 122 12.20 10.90 -8.01
CA ILE A 122 12.42 9.50 -7.60
C ILE A 122 11.13 8.69 -7.76
N LEU A 123 9.99 9.19 -7.27
CA LEU A 123 8.71 8.50 -7.37
C LEU A 123 8.32 8.25 -8.84
N LEU A 124 8.44 9.26 -9.71
CA LEU A 124 8.14 9.13 -11.13
C LEU A 124 9.04 8.08 -11.81
N ARG A 125 10.35 8.09 -11.52
CA ARG A 125 11.31 7.11 -12.06
C ARG A 125 10.95 5.68 -11.65
N LEU A 126 10.62 5.47 -10.38
CA LEU A 126 10.25 4.15 -9.86
C LEU A 126 8.94 3.66 -10.47
N LEU A 127 7.92 4.51 -10.56
CA LEU A 127 6.62 4.18 -11.16
C LEU A 127 6.72 3.90 -12.66
N ALA A 128 7.49 4.69 -13.41
CA ALA A 128 7.68 4.49 -14.85
C ALA A 128 8.40 3.17 -15.17
N THR A 129 9.22 2.69 -14.23
CA THR A 129 10.08 1.52 -14.42
C THR A 129 9.45 0.23 -13.90
N ALA A 130 8.75 0.29 -12.76
CA ALA A 130 8.17 -0.86 -12.11
C ALA A 130 7.03 -1.46 -12.97
N PRO A 131 6.96 -2.80 -13.10
CA PRO A 131 5.81 -3.45 -13.71
C PRO A 131 4.53 -3.05 -13.00
N ALA A 132 3.43 -2.95 -13.75
CA ALA A 132 2.15 -2.57 -13.18
C ALA A 132 1.74 -3.53 -12.04
N GLY A 133 1.34 -2.95 -10.90
CA GLY A 133 0.94 -3.71 -9.72
C GLY A 133 2.08 -4.26 -8.84
N THR A 134 3.36 -4.13 -9.23
CA THR A 134 4.48 -4.63 -8.38
C THR A 134 5.00 -3.60 -7.40
N LEU A 135 4.74 -2.31 -7.59
CA LEU A 135 5.14 -1.24 -6.66
C LEU A 135 3.92 -0.66 -5.98
N ILE A 136 3.79 -0.89 -4.67
CA ILE A 136 2.71 -0.36 -3.84
C ILE A 136 3.25 0.86 -3.11
N VAL A 137 2.68 2.04 -3.38
CA VAL A 137 3.11 3.29 -2.75
C VAL A 137 2.13 3.70 -1.65
N ARG A 138 2.67 4.06 -0.48
CA ARG A 138 1.95 4.69 0.63
C ARG A 138 2.63 6.01 0.94
N ALA A 139 1.89 7.10 0.84
CA ALA A 139 2.44 8.45 0.96
C ALA A 139 1.91 9.17 2.20
N VAL A 140 2.79 9.93 2.84
CA VAL A 140 2.49 10.82 3.97
C VAL A 140 3.01 12.21 3.64
N ASP A 141 2.17 13.24 3.71
CA ASP A 141 2.56 14.64 3.57
C ASP A 141 1.72 15.55 4.46
N ALA A 142 2.18 15.74 5.69
CA ALA A 142 1.55 16.60 6.69
C ALA A 142 1.58 18.11 6.37
N VAL A 143 2.28 18.53 5.31
CA VAL A 143 2.32 19.94 4.86
C VAL A 143 1.10 20.30 4.00
N GLY A 144 0.27 19.34 3.63
CA GLY A 144 -1.02 19.58 2.95
C GLY A 144 -1.30 18.68 1.76
N GLY A 145 -0.53 17.60 1.56
CA GLY A 145 -0.76 16.61 0.49
C GLY A 145 -0.43 17.09 -0.93
N ALA A 146 -0.15 18.38 -1.13
CA ALA A 146 0.06 18.99 -2.44
C ALA A 146 1.27 18.41 -3.18
N LEU A 147 2.24 17.84 -2.46
CA LEU A 147 3.42 17.24 -3.09
C LEU A 147 3.04 16.15 -4.10
N PHE A 148 1.97 15.39 -3.84
CA PHE A 148 1.53 14.28 -4.69
C PHE A 148 0.36 14.61 -5.61
N ALA A 149 -0.13 15.86 -5.62
CA ALA A 149 -1.21 16.28 -6.51
C ALA A 149 -0.97 15.92 -8.00
N PRO A 150 0.25 16.03 -8.55
CA PRO A 150 0.53 15.59 -9.92
C PRO A 150 0.31 14.09 -10.20
N PHE A 151 0.18 13.26 -9.16
CA PHE A 151 0.00 11.81 -9.24
C PHE A 151 -1.45 11.38 -8.98
N ALA A 152 -2.41 12.32 -8.89
CA ALA A 152 -3.81 12.04 -8.52
C ALA A 152 -4.49 10.97 -9.41
N ALA A 153 -4.17 10.92 -10.71
CA ALA A 153 -4.72 9.90 -11.62
C ALA A 153 -4.39 8.46 -11.18
N LEU A 154 -3.27 8.26 -10.48
CA LEU A 154 -2.91 6.94 -9.93
C LEU A 154 -3.74 6.59 -8.69
N ALA A 155 -4.21 7.60 -7.94
CA ALA A 155 -5.12 7.40 -6.83
C ALA A 155 -6.50 6.97 -7.33
N ASP A 156 -7.01 7.63 -8.38
CA ASP A 156 -8.27 7.28 -9.01
C ASP A 156 -8.25 5.86 -9.60
N ALA A 157 -7.10 5.44 -10.13
CA ALA A 157 -6.88 4.07 -10.62
C ALA A 157 -6.64 3.04 -9.51
N GLY A 158 -6.48 3.45 -8.25
CA GLY A 158 -6.20 2.54 -7.13
C GLY A 158 -4.74 2.05 -7.01
N LEU A 159 -3.81 2.62 -7.78
CA LEU A 159 -2.38 2.29 -7.74
C LEU A 159 -1.64 2.95 -6.57
N MET A 160 -2.02 4.19 -6.23
CA MET A 160 -1.39 4.99 -5.18
C MET A 160 -2.47 5.80 -4.45
N PRO A 161 -2.96 5.33 -3.28
CA PRO A 161 -3.95 6.08 -2.51
C PRO A 161 -3.48 7.52 -2.22
N PRO A 162 -4.42 8.47 -2.01
CA PRO A 162 -4.06 9.83 -1.64
C PRO A 162 -3.15 9.86 -0.41
N ALA A 163 -2.22 10.81 -0.39
CA ALA A 163 -1.30 10.94 0.74
C ALA A 163 -2.06 11.30 2.01
N VAL A 164 -1.73 10.62 3.11
CA VAL A 164 -2.29 10.96 4.43
C VAL A 164 -1.60 12.21 4.97
N THR A 165 -2.36 13.05 5.65
CA THR A 165 -1.89 14.37 6.11
C THR A 165 -1.85 14.46 7.64
N ASP A 166 -2.42 13.49 8.35
CA ASP A 166 -2.55 13.49 9.80
C ASP A 166 -1.86 12.28 10.45
N ARG A 167 -1.80 12.31 11.78
CA ARG A 167 -1.18 11.25 12.57
C ARG A 167 -1.99 9.95 12.51
N ALA A 168 -3.31 10.03 12.49
CA ALA A 168 -4.16 8.84 12.45
C ALA A 168 -3.91 8.03 11.17
N GLY A 169 -3.87 8.71 10.02
CA GLY A 169 -3.51 8.10 8.73
C GLY A 169 -2.09 7.54 8.72
N LEU A 170 -1.11 8.26 9.30
CA LEU A 170 0.25 7.71 9.47
C LEU A 170 0.22 6.39 10.26
N GLN A 171 -0.51 6.33 11.38
CA GLN A 171 -0.62 5.13 12.20
C GLN A 171 -1.28 3.97 11.48
N THR A 172 -2.28 4.24 10.64
CA THR A 172 -2.90 3.23 9.76
C THR A 172 -1.88 2.65 8.79
N ILE A 173 -1.10 3.51 8.12
CA ILE A 173 -0.07 3.08 7.17
C ILE A 173 1.04 2.28 7.87
N LEU A 174 1.49 2.71 9.06
CA LEU A 174 2.49 1.97 9.83
C LEU A 174 1.98 0.56 10.21
N SER A 175 0.71 0.43 10.59
CA SER A 175 0.11 -0.86 10.90
C SER A 175 0.00 -1.77 9.66
N GLU A 176 -0.29 -1.19 8.49
CA GLU A 176 -0.26 -1.91 7.21
C GLU A 176 1.16 -2.41 6.88
N ALA A 177 2.17 -1.55 7.04
CA ALA A 177 3.57 -1.89 6.81
C ALA A 177 4.08 -2.95 7.81
N GLU A 178 3.66 -2.91 9.07
CA GLU A 178 3.98 -3.96 10.04
C GLU A 178 3.36 -5.30 9.66
N HIS A 179 2.12 -5.28 9.15
CA HIS A 179 1.49 -6.48 8.59
C HIS A 179 2.21 -6.98 7.33
N TRP A 180 2.77 -6.06 6.53
CA TRP A 180 3.59 -6.37 5.35
C TRP A 180 4.80 -7.25 5.72
N VAL A 181 5.53 -6.84 6.75
CA VAL A 181 6.80 -7.46 7.15
C VAL A 181 6.62 -8.79 7.90
N ARG A 182 5.40 -9.15 8.34
CA ARG A 182 5.14 -10.41 9.04
C ARG A 182 5.42 -11.64 8.15
N PRO A 183 6.11 -12.68 8.66
CA PRO A 183 6.40 -13.89 7.91
C PRO A 183 5.11 -14.56 7.39
N SER A 184 5.10 -14.90 6.10
CA SER A 184 4.00 -15.69 5.52
C SER A 184 4.19 -17.19 5.82
N ARG A 185 3.10 -17.92 6.15
CA ARG A 185 3.09 -19.38 6.41
C ARG A 185 3.78 -20.21 5.30
N PRO A 186 4.24 -21.46 5.60
CA PRO A 186 4.97 -22.31 4.66
C PRO A 186 4.17 -22.66 3.38
N THR A 187 4.91 -22.96 2.31
CA THR A 187 4.53 -22.87 0.89
C THR A 187 4.06 -24.17 0.20
N ASP A 188 3.72 -25.25 0.90
CA ASP A 188 3.61 -26.57 0.26
C ASP A 188 2.34 -26.91 -0.54
N GLN A 189 1.45 -25.95 -0.83
CA GLN A 189 0.24 -26.23 -1.64
C GLN A 189 -0.21 -25.01 -2.43
N ARG A 190 0.53 -24.52 -3.45
CA ARG A 190 0.06 -23.32 -4.20
C ARG A 190 0.31 -23.36 -5.70
N ARG A 191 -0.78 -23.13 -6.44
CA ARG A 191 -0.83 -22.98 -7.90
C ARG A 191 -0.04 -21.75 -8.40
N PRO A 192 0.50 -21.80 -9.63
CA PRO A 192 1.01 -20.62 -10.31
C PRO A 192 -0.14 -19.70 -10.74
N THR A 193 -0.09 -18.43 -10.34
CA THR A 193 -1.00 -17.37 -10.80
C THR A 193 -0.26 -16.46 -11.79
N ALA A 194 -1.00 -15.80 -12.69
CA ALA A 194 -0.45 -14.87 -13.68
C ALA A 194 -0.05 -13.49 -13.09
N ARG A 195 -0.45 -13.18 -11.85
CA ARG A 195 -0.13 -11.93 -11.14
C ARG A 195 1.14 -12.06 -10.29
N PRO A 196 1.96 -10.99 -10.20
CA PRO A 196 3.15 -10.97 -9.35
C PRO A 196 2.73 -11.19 -7.89
N ARG A 197 3.34 -12.16 -7.23
CA ARG A 197 2.97 -12.57 -5.86
C ARG A 197 3.29 -11.44 -4.87
N ARG A 198 2.74 -11.46 -3.65
CA ARG A 198 3.12 -10.53 -2.56
C ARG A 198 4.64 -10.44 -2.30
N ARG A 199 5.40 -11.51 -2.57
CA ARG A 199 6.88 -11.54 -2.51
C ARG A 199 7.58 -10.96 -3.75
N ASP A 200 6.83 -10.80 -4.83
CA ASP A 200 7.24 -10.13 -6.07
C ASP A 200 6.90 -8.65 -6.06
N CYS A 201 5.98 -8.23 -5.19
CA CYS A 201 5.64 -6.84 -4.95
C CYS A 201 6.59 -6.18 -3.93
N THR A 202 6.75 -4.88 -4.07
CA THR A 202 7.54 -4.02 -3.19
C THR A 202 6.64 -2.92 -2.63
N MET A 203 6.65 -2.74 -1.32
CA MET A 203 5.98 -1.62 -0.66
C MET A 203 6.96 -0.48 -0.47
N LEU A 204 6.61 0.70 -0.97
CA LEU A 204 7.34 1.95 -0.77
C LEU A 204 6.54 2.86 0.14
N LEU A 205 7.02 3.06 1.37
CA LEU A 205 6.49 4.06 2.29
C LEU A 205 7.28 5.36 2.11
N LEU A 206 6.60 6.38 1.57
CA LEU A 206 7.19 7.67 1.26
C LEU A 206 6.61 8.74 2.19
N ILE A 207 7.41 9.13 3.18
CA ILE A 207 7.08 10.17 4.17
C ILE A 207 7.75 11.47 3.75
N ALA A 208 6.99 12.34 3.09
CA ALA A 208 7.48 13.63 2.62
C ALA A 208 7.56 14.67 3.75
N SER A 209 6.69 14.55 4.76
CA SER A 209 6.76 15.33 5.99
C SER A 209 6.04 14.60 7.12
N LEU A 210 6.66 14.57 8.31
CA LEU A 210 6.05 13.96 9.50
C LEU A 210 4.97 14.89 10.10
N PRO A 211 3.82 14.36 10.55
CA PRO A 211 2.84 15.14 11.30
C PRO A 211 3.43 15.73 12.58
N SER A 212 3.02 16.95 12.94
CA SER A 212 3.50 17.67 14.13
C SER A 212 3.23 16.95 15.45
N ALA A 213 2.24 16.05 15.48
CA ALA A 213 1.84 15.28 16.65
C ALA A 213 2.52 13.91 16.78
N VAL A 214 3.55 13.61 15.99
CA VAL A 214 4.24 12.30 16.01
C VAL A 214 4.85 12.02 17.39
N THR A 215 4.71 10.79 17.88
CA THR A 215 5.26 10.39 19.18
C THR A 215 6.53 9.55 19.04
N SER A 216 7.25 9.36 20.15
CA SER A 216 8.39 8.45 20.19
C SER A 216 8.03 7.00 19.87
N GLU A 217 6.79 6.59 20.11
CA GLU A 217 6.28 5.27 19.72
C GLU A 217 6.17 5.16 18.20
N ASP A 218 5.56 6.16 17.54
CA ASP A 218 5.46 6.20 16.08
C ASP A 218 6.86 6.17 15.43
N LEU A 219 7.83 6.91 15.99
CA LEU A 219 9.21 6.93 15.52
C LEU A 219 9.92 5.58 15.74
N SER A 220 9.68 4.91 16.87
CA SER A 220 10.21 3.57 17.15
C SER A 220 9.69 2.53 16.15
N ARG A 221 8.41 2.62 15.79
CA ARG A 221 7.79 1.76 14.76
C ARG A 221 8.46 1.94 13.40
N ILE A 222 8.74 3.18 12.99
CA ILE A 222 9.48 3.50 11.75
C ILE A 222 10.88 2.85 11.78
N VAL A 223 11.61 2.95 12.89
CA VAL A 223 12.94 2.32 13.03
C VAL A 223 12.84 0.79 12.96
N GLY A 224 11.84 0.17 13.59
CA GLY A 224 11.62 -1.28 13.53
C GLY A 224 11.28 -1.76 12.12
N LEU A 225 10.45 -1.01 11.39
CA LEU A 225 10.13 -1.27 9.99
C LEU A 225 11.36 -1.13 9.09
N ALA A 226 12.24 -0.16 9.36
CA ALA A 226 13.48 -0.02 8.62
C ALA A 226 14.41 -1.23 8.78
N GLN A 227 14.48 -1.79 9.99
CA GLN A 227 15.35 -2.92 10.26
C GLN A 227 14.87 -4.22 9.60
N ALA A 228 13.56 -4.47 9.58
CA ALA A 228 12.99 -5.70 9.04
C ALA A 228 12.48 -5.56 7.58
N GLY A 229 12.34 -4.34 7.09
CA GLY A 229 11.68 -4.01 5.83
C GLY A 229 12.35 -4.55 4.58
N PRO A 230 13.66 -4.32 4.33
CA PRO A 230 14.30 -4.71 3.08
C PRO A 230 14.17 -6.20 2.75
N ALA A 231 14.27 -7.08 3.76
CA ALA A 231 14.11 -8.53 3.58
C ALA A 231 12.68 -8.95 3.21
N ALA A 232 11.69 -8.12 3.51
CA ALA A 232 10.28 -8.31 3.18
C ALA A 232 9.82 -7.48 1.98
N GLY A 233 10.73 -6.78 1.28
CA GLY A 233 10.38 -5.89 0.17
C GLY A 233 9.64 -4.61 0.60
N LEU A 234 9.84 -4.15 1.85
CA LEU A 234 9.40 -2.84 2.32
C LEU A 234 10.59 -1.87 2.34
N HIS A 235 10.42 -0.72 1.68
CA HIS A 235 11.42 0.34 1.60
C HIS A 235 10.85 1.68 2.04
N LEU A 236 11.68 2.47 2.71
CA LEU A 236 11.30 3.75 3.27
C LEU A 236 12.04 4.88 2.55
N ILE A 237 11.31 5.92 2.17
CA ILE A 237 11.87 7.23 1.81
C ILE A 237 11.30 8.23 2.82
N ILE A 238 12.16 8.82 3.66
CA ILE A 238 11.71 9.70 4.75
C ILE A 238 12.43 11.03 4.64
N ALA A 239 11.66 12.11 4.52
CA ALA A 239 12.18 13.46 4.57
C ALA A 239 11.97 14.07 5.98
N GLY A 240 12.93 14.87 6.42
CA GLY A 240 12.99 15.40 7.80
C GLY A 240 13.47 14.37 8.83
N TRP A 241 14.40 13.48 8.46
CA TRP A 241 14.97 12.47 9.37
C TRP A 241 16.47 12.71 9.66
N PRO A 242 16.92 12.63 10.92
CA PRO A 242 16.11 12.44 12.13
C PRO A 242 15.23 13.68 12.41
N PRO A 243 14.02 13.50 12.96
CA PRO A 243 13.17 14.62 13.32
C PRO A 243 13.80 15.44 14.46
N MET A 244 13.40 16.71 14.55
CA MET A 244 13.80 17.57 15.67
C MET A 244 13.47 16.88 17.02
N PRO A 245 14.39 16.89 18.01
CA PRO A 245 14.18 16.21 19.27
C PRO A 245 12.90 16.67 19.98
N LEU A 246 12.06 15.70 20.36
CA LEU A 246 10.90 15.93 21.21
C LEU A 246 11.36 16.10 22.68
N GLY A 247 11.76 17.30 23.05
CA GLY A 247 12.25 17.63 24.40
C GLY A 247 13.75 17.33 24.60
N PRO A 248 14.23 17.14 25.85
CA PRO A 248 15.66 17.04 26.17
C PRO A 248 16.29 15.68 25.81
N LYS A 249 15.63 14.87 24.97
CA LYS A 249 16.14 13.56 24.55
C LYS A 249 17.25 13.74 23.51
N PRO A 250 18.24 12.83 23.48
CA PRO A 250 19.23 12.83 22.41
C PRO A 250 18.53 12.65 21.06
N PRO A 251 19.09 13.22 19.97
CA PRO A 251 18.57 13.01 18.62
C PRO A 251 18.56 11.52 18.29
N LEU A 252 17.57 11.09 17.50
CA LEU A 252 17.49 9.72 17.04
C LEU A 252 18.71 9.37 16.18
N PRO A 253 19.21 8.12 16.26
CA PRO A 253 20.26 7.67 15.37
C PRO A 253 19.78 7.70 13.91
N PRO A 254 20.71 7.65 12.95
CA PRO A 254 20.36 7.46 11.55
C PRO A 254 19.55 6.18 11.35
N LEU A 255 18.68 6.19 10.34
CA LEU A 255 17.83 5.05 10.05
C LEU A 255 18.70 3.85 9.59
N PRO A 256 18.46 2.63 10.09
CA PRO A 256 19.19 1.44 9.64
C PRO A 256 19.12 1.26 8.12
N ALA A 257 20.23 0.85 7.51
CA ALA A 257 20.32 0.58 6.06
C ALA A 257 19.85 1.75 5.17
N SER A 258 19.95 3.01 5.63
CA SER A 258 19.59 4.17 4.82
C SER A 258 20.80 4.86 4.18
N THR A 259 20.61 5.27 2.92
CA THR A 259 21.37 6.37 2.33
C THR A 259 20.83 7.68 2.90
N GLN A 260 21.73 8.53 3.38
CA GLN A 260 21.41 9.80 4.02
C GLN A 260 21.75 10.95 3.07
N VAL A 261 20.79 11.83 2.86
CA VAL A 261 20.92 13.08 2.09
C VAL A 261 20.89 14.23 3.09
N SER A 262 22.05 14.82 3.34
CA SER A 262 22.17 15.98 4.22
C SER A 262 22.15 17.26 3.39
N LEU A 263 21.14 18.09 3.59
CA LEU A 263 21.01 19.37 2.92
C LEU A 263 21.85 20.43 3.65
N ARG A 264 22.70 21.13 2.88
CA ARG A 264 23.41 22.34 3.28
C ARG A 264 22.79 23.54 2.56
N THR A 265 23.28 24.75 2.85
CA THR A 265 22.82 25.98 2.21
C THR A 265 22.94 25.88 0.68
N GLU A 266 24.15 25.57 0.18
CA GLU A 266 24.45 25.60 -1.26
C GLU A 266 24.47 24.23 -1.94
N TYR A 267 24.67 23.14 -1.19
CA TYR A 267 24.81 21.80 -1.75
C TYR A 267 24.19 20.72 -0.86
N THR A 268 24.12 19.50 -1.37
CA THR A 268 23.74 18.33 -0.57
C THR A 268 24.89 17.34 -0.50
N LEU A 269 24.99 16.65 0.63
CA LEU A 269 25.97 15.59 0.83
C LEU A 269 25.24 14.25 0.92
N LEU A 270 25.85 13.21 0.35
CA LEU A 270 25.35 11.83 0.42
C LEU A 270 26.21 11.02 1.38
N GLY A 271 25.60 10.28 2.29
CA GLY A 271 26.27 9.41 3.26
C GLY A 271 25.44 8.19 3.64
N GLY A 272 25.85 7.47 4.70
CA GLY A 272 25.17 6.24 5.13
C GLY A 272 25.47 5.03 4.24
N MET A 273 24.61 4.02 4.21
CA MET A 273 24.78 2.89 3.29
C MET A 273 24.51 3.37 1.85
N PRO A 274 25.24 2.88 0.82
CA PRO A 274 26.23 1.80 0.84
C PRO A 274 27.64 2.24 1.27
N PHE A 275 27.84 3.51 1.58
CA PHE A 275 29.18 4.08 1.79
C PHE A 275 29.83 3.66 3.14
N THR A 276 29.06 3.15 4.10
CA THR A 276 29.55 2.68 5.41
C THR A 276 30.30 1.34 5.39
N THR A 277 30.43 0.63 4.26
CA THR A 277 31.26 -0.59 4.16
C THR A 277 32.75 -0.31 3.97
N MET A 278 33.16 0.94 3.76
CA MET A 278 34.58 1.30 3.66
C MET A 278 35.12 1.59 5.06
N THR A 279 35.99 0.72 5.57
CA THR A 279 36.79 1.01 6.77
C THR A 279 37.51 2.35 6.54
N PRO A 280 37.34 3.37 7.40
CA PRO A 280 38.04 4.63 7.20
C PRO A 280 39.55 4.36 7.26
N PRO A 281 40.37 4.82 6.29
CA PRO A 281 41.81 4.71 6.41
C PRO A 281 42.24 5.45 7.68
N ALA A 282 42.96 4.75 8.54
CA ALA A 282 43.36 5.24 9.85
C ALA A 282 44.13 6.57 9.74
N GLY A 283 43.53 7.65 10.22
CA GLY A 283 44.14 8.97 10.37
C GLY A 283 43.26 9.87 11.24
N PRO A 284 43.80 10.60 12.24
CA PRO A 284 42.98 11.31 13.20
C PRO A 284 42.66 12.74 12.73
N SER A 285 41.37 13.10 12.73
CA SER A 285 40.88 14.49 12.82
C SER A 285 39.54 14.48 13.59
N PRO A 286 39.27 15.45 14.49
CA PRO A 286 38.52 15.18 15.71
C PRO A 286 37.05 15.65 15.69
N THR A 287 36.30 15.38 14.61
CA THR A 287 34.83 15.26 14.64
C THR A 287 34.35 14.36 13.50
N GLU A 288 34.67 13.07 13.65
CA GLU A 288 34.01 11.88 13.08
C GLU A 288 33.76 11.79 11.56
N VAL A 289 34.56 10.92 10.95
CA VAL A 289 34.36 10.14 9.70
C VAL A 289 33.02 10.41 9.01
N TRP A 290 32.99 11.29 7.99
CA TRP A 290 31.90 11.31 7.02
C TRP A 290 32.04 10.06 6.15
N PRO A 291 31.23 9.02 6.33
CA PRO A 291 31.39 7.77 5.61
C PRO A 291 30.68 7.88 4.25
N GLY A 292 30.65 9.05 3.61
CA GLY A 292 29.83 9.37 2.45
C GLY A 292 30.59 9.98 1.29
N LEU A 293 29.89 10.29 0.21
CA LEU A 293 30.46 10.89 -0.99
C LEU A 293 31.03 12.28 -0.65
N SER A 294 32.34 12.47 -0.84
CA SER A 294 33.04 13.74 -0.59
C SER A 294 32.89 14.75 -1.73
N VAL A 295 31.77 14.72 -2.45
CA VAL A 295 31.47 15.58 -3.60
C VAL A 295 30.10 16.21 -3.39
N PRO A 296 29.95 17.54 -3.61
CA PRO A 296 28.66 18.21 -3.63
C PRO A 296 27.71 17.54 -4.61
N VAL A 297 26.51 17.20 -4.13
CA VAL A 297 25.44 16.67 -4.96
C VAL A 297 24.35 17.72 -5.11
N ARG A 298 23.94 17.98 -6.35
CA ARG A 298 22.74 18.74 -6.67
C ARG A 298 21.60 17.74 -6.90
N LEU A 299 20.55 17.83 -6.10
CA LEU A 299 19.37 16.98 -6.26
C LEU A 299 18.67 17.26 -7.59
N ASP A 300 18.05 16.22 -8.15
CA ASP A 300 17.25 16.37 -9.36
C ASP A 300 16.08 17.35 -9.11
N PRO A 301 15.79 18.24 -10.06
CA PRO A 301 14.69 19.18 -9.94
C PRO A 301 13.34 18.48 -10.11
N ASP A 302 12.27 19.27 -10.01
CA ASP A 302 10.92 18.80 -10.32
C ASP A 302 10.83 18.16 -11.71
N PRO A 303 10.15 17.01 -11.84
CA PRO A 303 9.92 16.41 -13.14
C PRO A 303 9.01 17.30 -14.01
N PRO A 304 9.21 17.34 -15.34
CA PRO A 304 8.34 18.10 -16.23
C PRO A 304 6.87 17.70 -16.07
N ALA A 305 5.98 18.67 -15.82
CA ALA A 305 4.57 18.40 -15.52
C ALA A 305 3.87 17.55 -16.60
N ARG A 306 4.15 17.83 -17.88
CA ARG A 306 3.59 17.05 -19.01
C ARG A 306 4.05 15.59 -19.01
N LEU A 307 5.31 15.34 -18.61
CA LEU A 307 5.84 13.98 -18.51
C LEU A 307 5.16 13.22 -17.38
N THR A 308 5.07 13.84 -16.19
CA THR A 308 4.40 13.26 -15.02
C THR A 308 2.95 12.90 -15.34
N GLN A 309 2.20 13.82 -15.95
CA GLN A 309 0.81 13.59 -16.33
C GLN A 309 0.67 12.43 -17.32
N ARG A 310 1.49 12.39 -18.37
CA ARG A 310 1.49 11.30 -19.35
C ARG A 310 1.74 9.95 -18.70
N VAL A 311 2.81 9.84 -17.91
CA VAL A 311 3.18 8.58 -17.23
C VAL A 311 2.06 8.13 -16.30
N CYS A 312 1.47 9.05 -15.52
CA CYS A 312 0.38 8.71 -14.62
C CYS A 312 -0.87 8.22 -15.37
N SER A 313 -1.23 8.86 -16.49
CA SER A 313 -2.36 8.43 -17.33
C SER A 313 -2.12 7.03 -17.92
N GLU A 314 -0.94 6.80 -18.51
CA GLU A 314 -0.62 5.52 -19.14
C GLU A 314 -0.58 4.36 -18.13
N LEU A 315 -0.04 4.60 -16.92
CA LEU A 315 -0.05 3.61 -15.84
C LEU A 315 -1.48 3.35 -15.33
N ALA A 316 -2.29 4.38 -15.16
CA ALA A 316 -3.69 4.25 -14.75
C ALA A 316 -4.49 3.44 -15.78
N GLU A 317 -4.31 3.72 -17.08
CA GLU A 317 -4.95 2.98 -18.17
C GLU A 317 -4.49 1.51 -18.22
N LYS A 318 -3.17 1.27 -18.14
CA LYS A 318 -2.61 -0.10 -18.09
C LYS A 318 -3.14 -0.88 -16.89
N PHE A 319 -3.21 -0.24 -15.72
CA PHE A 319 -3.75 -0.89 -14.53
C PHE A 319 -5.26 -1.10 -14.62
N ALA A 320 -6.03 -0.16 -15.18
CA ALA A 320 -7.46 -0.38 -15.43
C ALA A 320 -7.70 -1.56 -16.39
N ALA A 321 -6.83 -1.73 -17.39
CA ALA A 321 -6.86 -2.85 -18.32
C ALA A 321 -6.44 -4.19 -17.68
N GLN A 322 -5.54 -4.19 -16.68
CA GLN A 322 -5.03 -5.39 -16.01
C GLN A 322 -5.71 -5.73 -14.67
N GLY A 323 -6.39 -4.73 -14.07
CA GLY A 323 -6.81 -4.68 -12.66
C GLY A 323 -8.28 -5.01 -12.41
N GLN A 324 -9.07 -5.32 -13.43
CA GLN A 324 -10.36 -5.97 -13.20
C GLN A 324 -10.08 -7.42 -12.78
N THR A 325 -10.18 -7.71 -11.48
CA THR A 325 -10.35 -9.10 -11.04
C THR A 325 -11.74 -9.50 -11.49
N HIS A 326 -11.81 -10.37 -12.49
CA HIS A 326 -13.09 -10.85 -12.97
C HIS A 326 -13.65 -11.83 -11.95
N LEU A 327 -14.98 -11.90 -11.84
CA LEU A 327 -15.64 -12.85 -10.95
C LEU A 327 -15.11 -14.27 -11.18
N MET A 328 -14.89 -14.66 -12.44
CA MET A 328 -14.34 -15.96 -12.83
C MET A 328 -12.98 -16.26 -12.19
N ASP A 329 -12.16 -15.25 -11.87
CA ASP A 329 -10.86 -15.44 -11.20
C ASP A 329 -11.01 -15.83 -9.72
N LEU A 330 -12.20 -15.61 -9.13
CA LEU A 330 -12.51 -15.89 -7.73
C LEU A 330 -13.28 -17.22 -7.55
N LEU A 331 -13.83 -17.75 -8.64
CA LEU A 331 -14.59 -18.99 -8.65
C LEU A 331 -13.66 -20.22 -8.64
N PRO A 332 -14.12 -21.37 -8.09
CA PRO A 332 -13.40 -22.62 -8.26
C PRO A 332 -13.39 -23.03 -9.75
N ASP A 333 -12.44 -23.89 -10.12
CA ASP A 333 -12.38 -24.43 -11.47
C ASP A 333 -13.67 -25.20 -11.82
N PRO A 334 -14.07 -25.25 -13.10
CA PRO A 334 -15.30 -25.94 -13.54
C PRO A 334 -15.43 -27.40 -13.10
N ASP A 335 -14.34 -28.13 -12.92
CA ASP A 335 -14.33 -29.52 -12.44
C ASP A 335 -14.61 -29.65 -10.93
N GLN A 336 -14.62 -28.53 -10.20
CA GLN A 336 -14.88 -28.44 -8.76
C GLN A 336 -16.19 -27.73 -8.45
N TRP A 337 -17.02 -27.45 -9.46
CA TRP A 337 -18.33 -26.85 -9.23
C TRP A 337 -19.21 -27.83 -8.45
N TRP A 338 -19.94 -27.30 -7.46
CA TRP A 338 -20.82 -28.05 -6.57
C TRP A 338 -20.13 -29.18 -5.77
N ALA A 339 -18.81 -29.10 -5.60
CA ALA A 339 -18.05 -30.10 -4.86
C ALA A 339 -18.01 -29.88 -3.33
N GLU A 340 -18.44 -28.71 -2.84
CA GLU A 340 -18.39 -28.39 -1.41
C GLU A 340 -19.66 -28.79 -0.65
N THR A 341 -19.51 -29.14 0.63
CA THR A 341 -20.62 -29.48 1.52
C THR A 341 -20.89 -28.37 2.54
N SER A 342 -22.16 -28.08 2.79
CA SER A 342 -22.62 -27.03 3.71
C SER A 342 -22.63 -27.43 5.20
N GLY A 343 -22.13 -28.61 5.57
CA GLY A 343 -22.27 -29.18 6.92
C GLY A 343 -21.77 -28.24 8.03
N ASP A 344 -20.55 -27.75 7.88
CA ASP A 344 -19.87 -26.89 8.86
C ASP A 344 -20.06 -25.38 8.60
N GLY A 345 -20.75 -25.03 7.51
CA GLY A 345 -20.95 -23.65 7.07
C GLY A 345 -20.86 -23.52 5.56
N LEU A 346 -20.97 -22.27 5.09
CA LEU A 346 -20.72 -21.90 3.70
C LEU A 346 -19.53 -20.95 3.65
N SER A 347 -18.77 -20.99 2.56
CA SER A 347 -17.74 -20.01 2.31
C SER A 347 -17.64 -19.62 0.84
N THR A 348 -17.23 -18.38 0.59
CA THR A 348 -16.98 -17.91 -0.77
C THR A 348 -15.89 -16.84 -0.77
N THR A 349 -15.12 -16.77 -1.86
CA THR A 349 -14.11 -15.73 -2.06
C THR A 349 -14.75 -14.52 -2.71
N VAL A 350 -14.63 -13.36 -2.07
CA VAL A 350 -15.31 -12.11 -2.50
C VAL A 350 -14.37 -11.08 -3.11
N GLY A 351 -13.07 -11.34 -3.04
CA GLY A 351 -12.06 -10.48 -3.61
C GLY A 351 -10.67 -10.89 -3.15
N LEU A 352 -9.71 -10.00 -3.38
CA LEU A 352 -8.32 -10.19 -3.03
C LEU A 352 -7.85 -9.00 -2.18
N ALA A 353 -7.17 -9.29 -1.07
CA ALA A 353 -6.36 -8.34 -0.32
C ALA A 353 -4.90 -8.48 -0.79
N GLY A 354 -4.53 -7.69 -1.81
CA GLY A 354 -3.34 -7.98 -2.61
C GLY A 354 -3.57 -9.27 -3.41
N ASP A 355 -2.82 -10.33 -3.11
CA ASP A 355 -3.03 -11.68 -3.67
C ASP A 355 -3.70 -12.65 -2.71
N THR A 356 -4.05 -12.21 -1.49
CA THR A 356 -4.67 -13.10 -0.52
C THR A 356 -6.16 -13.14 -0.79
N PRO A 357 -6.75 -14.31 -1.10
CA PRO A 357 -8.20 -14.45 -1.18
C PRO A 357 -8.85 -13.98 0.11
N VAL A 358 -9.80 -13.06 -0.02
CA VAL A 358 -10.66 -12.65 1.08
C VAL A 358 -11.92 -13.48 0.97
N SER A 359 -12.13 -14.35 1.95
CA SER A 359 -13.29 -15.22 2.01
C SER A 359 -14.30 -14.73 3.05
N LEU A 360 -15.58 -14.77 2.70
CA LEU A 360 -16.67 -14.69 3.65
C LEU A 360 -17.02 -16.10 4.12
N HIS A 361 -17.35 -16.20 5.41
CA HIS A 361 -17.75 -17.45 6.04
C HIS A 361 -19.11 -17.28 6.71
N PHE A 362 -20.07 -18.12 6.34
CA PHE A 362 -21.40 -18.22 6.92
C PHE A 362 -21.43 -19.49 7.78
N THR A 363 -20.92 -19.36 9.01
CA THR A 363 -20.81 -20.48 9.95
C THR A 363 -21.84 -20.34 11.06
N ASP A 364 -21.94 -21.35 11.92
CA ASP A 364 -22.83 -21.29 13.09
C ASP A 364 -22.42 -20.17 14.08
N LEU A 365 -21.14 -19.76 14.08
CA LEU A 365 -20.64 -18.63 14.89
C LEU A 365 -20.79 -17.27 14.19
N THR A 366 -20.72 -17.26 12.86
CA THR A 366 -20.81 -16.06 12.02
C THR A 366 -21.88 -16.22 10.92
N PRO A 367 -23.17 -16.34 11.29
CA PRO A 367 -24.22 -16.66 10.33
C PRO A 367 -24.71 -15.45 9.51
N HIS A 368 -24.46 -14.22 9.98
CA HIS A 368 -25.02 -13.01 9.40
C HIS A 368 -23.94 -11.99 9.04
N TRP A 369 -24.17 -11.27 7.94
CA TRP A 369 -23.30 -10.23 7.43
C TRP A 369 -24.09 -8.95 7.15
N LEU A 370 -23.47 -7.80 7.38
CA LEU A 370 -24.01 -6.48 7.05
C LEU A 370 -23.04 -5.76 6.12
N VAL A 371 -23.53 -5.26 4.99
CA VAL A 371 -22.74 -4.55 3.98
C VAL A 371 -23.16 -3.08 3.94
N GLY A 372 -22.21 -2.17 4.14
CA GLY A 372 -22.44 -0.73 4.16
C GLY A 372 -21.60 0.01 3.11
N GLY A 373 -22.13 1.10 2.56
CA GLY A 373 -21.44 1.91 1.55
C GLY A 373 -22.34 2.98 0.92
N ARG A 374 -21.74 4.05 0.38
CA ARG A 374 -22.47 5.12 -0.33
C ARG A 374 -23.16 4.58 -1.61
N ALA A 375 -24.11 5.34 -2.15
CA ALA A 375 -24.65 5.04 -3.48
C ALA A 375 -23.51 5.00 -4.52
N GLY A 376 -23.53 4.01 -5.41
CA GLY A 376 -22.47 3.79 -6.40
C GLY A 376 -21.21 3.09 -5.88
N SER A 377 -21.11 2.73 -4.59
CA SER A 377 -19.91 2.07 -4.03
C SER A 377 -19.77 0.58 -4.38
N GLY A 378 -20.59 0.05 -5.29
CA GLY A 378 -20.53 -1.35 -5.72
C GLY A 378 -21.18 -2.38 -4.78
N LYS A 379 -22.01 -1.99 -3.80
CA LYS A 379 -22.69 -2.92 -2.86
C LYS A 379 -23.44 -4.05 -3.56
N THR A 380 -24.30 -3.71 -4.52
CA THR A 380 -25.09 -4.70 -5.27
C THR A 380 -24.19 -5.63 -6.08
N GLY A 381 -23.12 -5.11 -6.70
CA GLY A 381 -22.12 -5.94 -7.38
C GLY A 381 -21.40 -6.90 -6.44
N PHE A 382 -21.07 -6.44 -5.22
CA PHE A 382 -20.51 -7.30 -4.17
C PHE A 382 -21.49 -8.42 -3.78
N LEU A 383 -22.77 -8.12 -3.58
CA LEU A 383 -23.78 -9.14 -3.27
C LEU A 383 -23.92 -10.17 -4.39
N ILE A 384 -23.94 -9.72 -5.65
CA ILE A 384 -23.98 -10.59 -6.83
C ILE A 384 -22.76 -11.53 -6.86
N ASN A 385 -21.56 -11.01 -6.60
CA ASN A 385 -20.34 -11.82 -6.56
C ASN A 385 -20.37 -12.87 -5.43
N VAL A 386 -20.89 -12.50 -4.25
CA VAL A 386 -21.10 -13.45 -3.14
C VAL A 386 -22.04 -14.58 -3.57
N LEU A 387 -23.18 -14.23 -4.18
CA LEU A 387 -24.19 -15.20 -4.61
C LEU A 387 -23.62 -16.17 -5.65
N TYR A 388 -22.97 -15.67 -6.71
CA TYR A 388 -22.32 -16.55 -7.68
C TYR A 388 -21.25 -17.43 -7.03
N GLY A 389 -20.37 -16.87 -6.20
CA GLY A 389 -19.32 -17.67 -5.56
C GLY A 389 -19.84 -18.77 -4.62
N LEU A 390 -21.00 -18.55 -3.98
CA LEU A 390 -21.69 -19.59 -3.20
C LEU A 390 -22.34 -20.63 -4.14
N CYS A 391 -23.11 -20.19 -5.13
CA CYS A 391 -23.82 -21.07 -6.08
C CYS A 391 -22.90 -21.91 -6.96
N THR A 392 -21.65 -21.49 -7.16
CA THR A 392 -20.65 -22.30 -7.87
C THR A 392 -20.04 -23.37 -6.96
N ARG A 393 -19.98 -23.16 -5.64
CA ARG A 393 -19.36 -24.08 -4.67
C ARG A 393 -20.31 -25.15 -4.15
N TYR A 394 -21.56 -24.76 -3.90
CA TYR A 394 -22.56 -25.62 -3.26
C TYR A 394 -23.67 -25.96 -4.24
N ASP A 395 -24.06 -27.23 -4.28
CA ASP A 395 -25.22 -27.71 -5.04
C ASP A 395 -26.54 -27.10 -4.50
N PRO A 396 -27.63 -26.99 -5.29
CA PRO A 396 -28.96 -26.63 -4.77
C PRO A 396 -29.46 -27.52 -3.61
N ASP A 397 -28.99 -28.76 -3.53
CA ASP A 397 -29.28 -29.66 -2.39
C ASP A 397 -28.48 -29.29 -1.12
N GLU A 398 -27.46 -28.44 -1.25
CA GLU A 398 -26.62 -27.90 -0.17
C GLU A 398 -27.02 -26.47 0.22
N LEU A 399 -27.52 -25.67 -0.73
CA LEU A 399 -27.77 -24.24 -0.59
C LEU A 399 -29.07 -23.78 -1.26
N GLN A 400 -29.88 -23.04 -0.52
CA GLN A 400 -31.06 -22.33 -1.02
C GLN A 400 -30.94 -20.82 -0.79
N LEU A 401 -31.41 -20.04 -1.75
CA LEU A 401 -31.37 -18.58 -1.75
C LEU A 401 -32.77 -17.98 -1.65
N TYR A 402 -32.90 -16.99 -0.77
CA TYR A 402 -34.05 -16.10 -0.65
C TYR A 402 -33.57 -14.68 -0.90
N LEU A 403 -34.06 -14.04 -1.95
CA LEU A 403 -33.53 -12.76 -2.42
C LEU A 403 -34.60 -11.68 -2.34
N LEU A 404 -34.30 -10.60 -1.62
CA LEU A 404 -35.17 -9.44 -1.48
C LEU A 404 -34.46 -8.20 -2.03
N ASP A 405 -34.98 -7.64 -3.11
CA ASP A 405 -34.44 -6.44 -3.75
C ASP A 405 -35.45 -5.29 -3.68
N PHE A 406 -35.17 -4.32 -2.82
CA PHE A 406 -35.97 -3.09 -2.71
C PHE A 406 -35.44 -1.97 -3.64
N SER A 407 -34.51 -2.25 -4.54
CA SER A 407 -34.02 -1.32 -5.55
C SER A 407 -34.98 -1.21 -6.73
N GLU A 408 -35.20 0.01 -7.24
CA GLU A 408 -35.97 0.25 -8.46
C GLU A 408 -35.33 -0.39 -9.70
N ARG A 409 -34.02 -0.70 -9.63
CA ARG A 409 -33.27 -1.33 -10.72
C ARG A 409 -33.42 -2.85 -10.74
N GLY A 410 -33.90 -3.48 -9.66
CA GLY A 410 -34.12 -4.92 -9.57
C GLY A 410 -32.93 -5.78 -10.00
N ALA A 411 -31.73 -5.51 -9.48
CA ALA A 411 -30.51 -6.19 -9.92
C ALA A 411 -30.54 -7.70 -9.62
N LEU A 412 -31.22 -8.13 -8.56
CA LEU A 412 -31.36 -9.56 -8.24
C LEU A 412 -32.36 -10.30 -9.15
N ARG A 413 -33.11 -9.58 -10.00
CA ARG A 413 -34.04 -10.17 -11.00
C ARG A 413 -33.33 -11.07 -12.00
N GLN A 414 -32.06 -10.82 -12.27
CA GLN A 414 -31.24 -11.63 -13.17
C GLN A 414 -31.11 -13.10 -12.74
N PHE A 415 -31.47 -13.44 -11.51
CA PHE A 415 -31.44 -14.81 -11.01
C PHE A 415 -32.75 -15.57 -11.24
N THR A 416 -33.75 -14.90 -11.82
CA THR A 416 -35.05 -15.46 -12.19
C THR A 416 -35.25 -15.39 -13.70
N PRO A 417 -36.01 -16.33 -14.29
CA PRO A 417 -36.30 -16.28 -15.71
C PRO A 417 -37.16 -15.06 -16.04
N THR A 418 -36.82 -14.40 -17.14
CA THR A 418 -37.53 -13.24 -17.70
C THR A 418 -37.88 -13.50 -19.17
N GLU A 419 -38.65 -12.60 -19.78
CA GLU A 419 -38.96 -12.68 -21.21
C GLU A 419 -37.71 -12.53 -22.09
N GLU A 420 -36.71 -11.76 -21.64
CA GLU A 420 -35.47 -11.49 -22.37
C GLU A 420 -34.37 -12.51 -22.10
N ASP A 421 -34.28 -13.03 -20.87
CA ASP A 421 -33.34 -14.06 -20.46
C ASP A 421 -34.07 -15.18 -19.69
N PRO A 422 -34.22 -16.38 -20.29
CA PRO A 422 -34.89 -17.51 -19.63
C PRO A 422 -34.01 -18.22 -18.60
N SER A 423 -32.76 -17.78 -18.40
CA SER A 423 -31.84 -18.38 -17.44
C SER A 423 -32.27 -18.11 -16.00
N TRP A 424 -31.93 -19.01 -15.09
CA TRP A 424 -32.18 -18.83 -13.67
C TRP A 424 -31.10 -19.53 -12.83
N LEU A 425 -30.97 -19.12 -11.56
CA LEU A 425 -30.17 -19.87 -10.60
C LEU A 425 -31.04 -20.96 -9.95
N PRO A 426 -30.66 -22.24 -10.03
CA PRO A 426 -31.46 -23.32 -9.43
C PRO A 426 -31.55 -23.21 -7.90
N HIS A 427 -30.61 -22.51 -7.26
CA HIS A 427 -30.62 -22.22 -5.83
C HIS A 427 -31.69 -21.18 -5.42
N ALA A 428 -32.18 -20.36 -6.35
CA ALA A 428 -33.13 -19.29 -6.05
C ALA A 428 -34.53 -19.84 -5.82
N VAL A 429 -34.92 -20.00 -4.55
CA VAL A 429 -36.23 -20.54 -4.15
C VAL A 429 -37.30 -19.46 -4.19
N GLU A 430 -36.97 -18.27 -3.69
CA GLU A 430 -37.90 -17.14 -3.63
C GLU A 430 -37.16 -15.84 -3.90
N VAL A 431 -37.65 -15.05 -4.86
CA VAL A 431 -37.05 -13.77 -5.25
C VAL A 431 -38.13 -12.70 -5.28
N GLY A 432 -38.08 -11.78 -4.31
CA GLY A 432 -38.88 -10.57 -4.28
C GLY A 432 -38.13 -9.44 -4.99
N VAL A 433 -38.55 -9.12 -6.22
CA VAL A 433 -38.01 -8.02 -7.02
C VAL A 433 -39.08 -6.94 -7.17
N ASP A 434 -38.71 -5.67 -7.01
CA ASP A 434 -39.65 -4.53 -7.09
C ASP A 434 -40.84 -4.70 -6.14
N SER A 435 -40.60 -5.50 -5.10
CA SER A 435 -41.59 -5.92 -4.16
C SER A 435 -41.83 -4.78 -3.19
N GLY A 436 -43.02 -4.20 -3.28
CA GLY A 436 -43.54 -3.37 -2.20
C GLY A 436 -43.38 -4.10 -0.85
N PRO A 437 -43.41 -3.35 0.27
CA PRO A 437 -43.07 -3.87 1.60
C PRO A 437 -43.82 -5.15 2.00
N GLU A 438 -45.02 -5.36 1.49
CA GLU A 438 -45.85 -6.54 1.74
C GLU A 438 -45.24 -7.84 1.19
N SER A 439 -44.62 -7.80 0.01
CA SER A 439 -43.99 -8.99 -0.57
C SER A 439 -42.69 -9.34 0.18
N GLY A 440 -41.91 -8.34 0.60
CA GLY A 440 -40.79 -8.58 1.53
C GLY A 440 -41.23 -9.22 2.85
N LEU A 441 -42.34 -8.75 3.42
CA LEU A 441 -42.93 -9.35 4.63
C LEU A 441 -43.42 -10.79 4.41
N ALA A 442 -43.93 -11.12 3.22
CA ALA A 442 -44.35 -12.48 2.89
C ALA A 442 -43.17 -13.46 2.90
N VAL A 443 -42.04 -13.09 2.29
CA VAL A 443 -40.79 -13.88 2.32
C VAL A 443 -40.30 -14.04 3.76
N LEU A 444 -40.31 -12.98 4.57
CA LEU A 444 -39.92 -13.07 5.98
C LEU A 444 -40.82 -14.01 6.79
N ARG A 445 -42.14 -14.01 6.54
CA ARG A 445 -43.08 -14.97 7.16
C ARG A 445 -42.83 -16.41 6.68
N SER A 446 -42.43 -16.58 5.42
CA SER A 446 -42.03 -17.88 4.86
C SER A 446 -40.81 -18.44 5.60
N LEU A 447 -39.78 -17.60 5.79
CA LEU A 447 -38.58 -17.95 6.55
C LEU A 447 -38.86 -18.27 8.03
N ASP A 448 -39.78 -17.57 8.67
CA ASP A 448 -40.19 -17.86 10.07
C ASP A 448 -40.83 -19.25 10.22
N ARG A 449 -41.68 -19.64 9.25
CA ARG A 449 -42.24 -21.00 9.22
C ARG A 449 -41.16 -22.05 8.98
N GLU A 450 -40.20 -21.76 8.11
CA GLU A 450 -39.10 -22.68 7.83
C GLU A 450 -38.16 -22.85 9.03
N LEU A 451 -37.90 -21.79 9.79
CA LEU A 451 -37.20 -21.89 11.08
C LEU A 451 -37.93 -22.81 12.06
N THR A 452 -39.26 -22.67 12.16
CA THR A 452 -40.09 -23.54 13.00
C THR A 452 -40.01 -25.00 12.55
N ARG A 453 -40.13 -25.26 11.25
CA ARG A 453 -40.03 -26.61 10.66
C ARG A 453 -38.66 -27.25 10.94
N ARG A 454 -37.58 -26.50 10.72
CA ARG A 454 -36.21 -27.00 10.95
C ARG A 454 -35.91 -27.27 12.41
N THR A 455 -36.48 -26.47 13.32
CA THR A 455 -36.35 -26.70 14.76
C THR A 455 -36.98 -28.03 15.16
N ALA A 456 -38.16 -28.37 14.61
CA ALA A 456 -38.78 -29.68 14.83
C ALA A 456 -37.90 -30.84 14.32
N ILE A 457 -37.36 -30.72 13.10
CA ILE A 457 -36.47 -31.73 12.49
C ILE A 457 -35.21 -31.96 13.35
N LEU A 458 -34.59 -30.88 13.83
CA LEU A 458 -33.42 -30.96 14.71
C LEU A 458 -33.75 -31.68 16.03
N ASN A 459 -34.88 -31.33 16.65
CA ASN A 459 -35.32 -31.94 17.90
C ASN A 459 -35.62 -33.44 17.73
N ASP A 460 -36.33 -33.82 16.66
CA ASP A 460 -36.67 -35.22 16.37
C ASP A 460 -35.43 -36.07 16.12
N ALA A 461 -34.38 -35.48 15.53
CA ALA A 461 -33.09 -36.13 15.28
C ALA A 461 -32.12 -36.08 16.49
N GLY A 462 -32.47 -35.41 17.59
CA GLY A 462 -31.56 -35.16 18.71
C GLY A 462 -30.31 -34.35 18.31
N ALA A 463 -30.40 -33.60 17.22
CA ALA A 463 -29.32 -32.83 16.63
C ALA A 463 -29.41 -31.35 17.03
N THR A 464 -28.26 -30.71 17.16
CA THR A 464 -28.15 -29.27 17.46
C THR A 464 -27.46 -28.49 16.35
N ARG A 465 -26.91 -29.17 15.32
CA ARG A 465 -26.17 -28.57 14.21
C ARG A 465 -26.42 -29.30 12.89
N PHE A 466 -26.23 -28.60 11.77
CA PHE A 466 -26.46 -29.14 10.41
C PHE A 466 -25.61 -30.37 10.09
N HIS A 467 -24.34 -30.41 10.49
CA HIS A 467 -23.49 -31.60 10.29
C HIS A 467 -24.06 -32.86 10.95
N GLN A 468 -24.74 -32.73 12.11
CA GLN A 468 -25.33 -33.88 12.81
C GLN A 468 -26.54 -34.44 12.07
N LEU A 469 -27.40 -33.58 11.49
CA LEU A 469 -28.50 -34.01 10.62
C LEU A 469 -28.00 -34.77 9.39
N ARG A 470 -26.90 -34.29 8.80
CA ARG A 470 -26.25 -34.99 7.69
C ARG A 470 -25.71 -36.35 8.09
N ALA A 471 -25.04 -36.44 9.24
CA ALA A 471 -24.54 -37.71 9.77
C ALA A 471 -25.68 -38.71 10.08
N ALA A 472 -26.87 -38.21 10.42
CA ALA A 472 -28.08 -39.00 10.60
C ALA A 472 -28.79 -39.39 9.29
N GLY A 473 -28.24 -39.02 8.12
CA GLY A 473 -28.81 -39.35 6.80
C GLY A 473 -29.97 -38.47 6.37
N ALA A 474 -30.23 -37.35 7.06
CA ALA A 474 -31.30 -36.40 6.76
C ALA A 474 -30.73 -34.98 6.51
N PRO A 475 -29.85 -34.79 5.51
CA PRO A 475 -29.30 -33.48 5.21
C PRO A 475 -30.42 -32.52 4.78
N ILE A 476 -30.30 -31.26 5.20
CA ILE A 476 -31.14 -30.17 4.74
C ILE A 476 -30.24 -29.04 4.23
N PRO A 477 -30.58 -28.36 3.12
CA PRO A 477 -29.77 -27.28 2.57
C PRO A 477 -29.73 -26.09 3.52
N ARG A 478 -28.60 -25.38 3.59
CA ARG A 478 -28.54 -24.09 4.30
C ARG A 478 -29.32 -23.04 3.50
N ILE A 479 -29.97 -22.12 4.21
CA ILE A 479 -30.66 -20.97 3.60
C ILE A 479 -29.79 -19.72 3.76
N VAL A 480 -29.55 -19.02 2.66
CA VAL A 480 -28.99 -17.67 2.65
C VAL A 480 -30.08 -16.71 2.19
N CYS A 481 -30.47 -15.80 3.07
CA CYS A 481 -31.38 -14.70 2.77
C CYS A 481 -30.57 -13.42 2.51
N VAL A 482 -30.73 -12.82 1.34
CA VAL A 482 -30.08 -11.56 0.96
C VAL A 482 -31.13 -10.47 0.84
N ILE A 483 -30.87 -9.34 1.50
CA ILE A 483 -31.76 -8.18 1.47
C ILE A 483 -30.96 -6.97 0.99
N ASP A 484 -31.14 -6.56 -0.26
CA ASP A 484 -30.55 -5.33 -0.78
C ASP A 484 -31.45 -4.13 -0.44
N GLU A 485 -30.83 -2.98 -0.18
CA GLU A 485 -31.52 -1.73 0.22
C GLU A 485 -32.44 -1.88 1.45
N PHE A 486 -32.06 -2.72 2.43
CA PHE A 486 -32.80 -3.02 3.67
C PHE A 486 -33.34 -1.79 4.41
N GLN A 487 -32.67 -0.64 4.35
CA GLN A 487 -33.15 0.63 4.92
C GLN A 487 -34.55 1.04 4.45
N LYS A 488 -34.97 0.62 3.25
CA LYS A 488 -36.31 0.92 2.73
C LYS A 488 -37.39 0.18 3.52
N LEU A 489 -37.10 -1.03 3.99
CA LEU A 489 -37.98 -1.80 4.86
C LEU A 489 -38.17 -1.13 6.24
N LEU A 490 -37.11 -0.53 6.80
CA LEU A 490 -37.16 0.13 8.11
C LEU A 490 -37.94 1.45 8.13
N LYS A 491 -38.03 2.17 7.01
CA LYS A 491 -38.71 3.48 6.95
C LYS A 491 -40.22 3.40 7.23
N ILE A 492 -40.79 2.21 7.16
CA ILE A 492 -42.25 1.99 7.27
C ILE A 492 -42.67 1.77 8.73
N GLY A 493 -41.79 1.22 9.58
CA GLY A 493 -42.08 0.99 11.00
C GLY A 493 -42.19 2.27 11.85
N ARG A 494 -41.86 3.44 11.31
CA ARG A 494 -41.97 4.74 12.01
C ARG A 494 -43.27 5.50 11.71
N GLY A 495 -44.21 4.91 10.97
CA GLY A 495 -45.50 5.51 10.63
C GLY A 495 -46.64 5.25 11.60
N ASN A 496 -46.48 4.37 12.60
CA ASN A 496 -47.52 4.00 13.57
C ASN A 496 -46.93 3.79 14.99
N VAL A 497 -46.28 4.82 15.54
CA VAL A 497 -46.09 4.99 17.00
C VAL A 497 -46.49 6.39 17.39
#